data_AF-A0A258ZR39-F1
#
_entry.id   AF-A0A258ZR39-F1
#
_cell.length_a   1.000
_cell.length_b   1.000
_cell.length_c   1.000
_cell.angle_alpha   90.00
_cell.angle_beta   90.00
_cell.angle_gamma   90.00
#
_symmetry.space_group_name_H-M   'P 1'
#
loop_
_entity.id
_entity.type
_entity.pdbx_description
1 polymer ?
#
loop_
_entity_poly.entity_id
_entity_poly.type
_entity_poly.pdbx_seq_one_letter_code
_entity_poly.pdbx_strand_id
1 'polypeptide(L)'
;MSAAPARVFLDHNATSPLRPQARAAMLDALDQGGNASSIHADGRAARQLVEQARREIAALTGADPRGIVFTSGASEANALALHPALEVRGRWVTCDVLLAG
;
A
#
# COMPACT_ATOMS: atom_id res chain seq x y z
N MET A 1 19.24 28.20 30.27
CA MET A 1 17.92 27.62 29.96
C MET A 1 18.11 26.11 29.91
N SER A 2 17.49 25.35 30.82
CA SER A 2 17.57 23.89 30.81
C SER A 2 16.79 23.35 29.61
N ALA A 3 17.38 22.45 28.82
CA ALA A 3 16.68 21.80 27.72
C ALA A 3 15.50 20.99 28.28
N ALA A 4 14.32 21.11 27.65
CA ALA A 4 13.17 20.28 27.99
C ALA A 4 13.55 18.80 27.81
N PRO A 5 13.05 17.89 28.67
CA PRO A 5 13.36 16.47 28.56
C PRO A 5 12.90 15.92 27.19
N ALA A 6 13.70 15.01 26.63
CA ALA A 6 13.39 14.37 25.37
C ALA A 6 12.00 13.71 25.43
N ARG A 7 11.14 14.02 24.46
CA ARG A 7 9.78 13.48 24.40
C ARG A 7 9.83 11.97 24.15
N VAL A 8 9.26 11.20 25.07
CA VAL A 8 9.05 9.75 24.87
C VAL A 8 7.72 9.56 24.16
N PHE A 9 7.73 8.94 22.97
CA PHE A 9 6.53 8.66 22.20
C PHE A 9 5.96 7.29 22.60
N LEU A 10 4.77 7.28 23.19
CA LEU A 10 4.11 6.08 23.72
C LEU A 10 2.74 5.83 23.08
N ASP A 11 2.48 6.41 21.90
CA ASP A 11 1.19 6.32 21.21
C ASP A 11 1.31 5.60 19.84
N HIS A 12 2.04 4.50 19.83
CA HIS A 12 2.27 3.68 18.64
C HIS A 12 0.98 3.04 18.08
N ASN A 13 -0.09 2.96 18.88
CA ASN A 13 -1.40 2.47 18.47
C ASN A 13 -2.15 3.47 17.58
N ALA A 14 -1.95 4.79 17.77
CA ALA A 14 -2.55 5.80 16.91
C ALA A 14 -1.81 5.91 15.57
N THR A 15 -0.47 5.95 15.62
CA THR A 15 0.41 5.86 14.45
C THR A 15 1.84 5.58 14.89
N SER A 16 2.70 5.15 13.96
CA SER A 16 4.10 4.91 14.23
C SER A 16 4.99 5.76 13.32
N PRO A 17 6.12 6.29 13.81
CA PRO A 17 7.12 6.93 12.97
C PRO A 17 7.55 6.00 11.84
N LEU A 18 7.66 6.55 10.63
CA LEU A 18 8.09 5.80 9.46
C LEU A 18 9.50 5.25 9.69
N ARG A 19 9.71 3.96 9.40
CA ARG A 19 11.05 3.35 9.45
C ARG A 19 11.96 4.05 8.42
N PRO A 20 13.23 4.34 8.73
CA PRO A 20 14.15 4.99 7.79
C PRO A 20 14.23 4.30 6.43
N GLN A 21 14.19 2.96 6.43
CA GLN A 21 14.23 2.13 5.21
C GLN A 21 12.97 2.34 4.35
N ALA A 22 11.80 2.43 4.96
CA ALA A 22 10.55 2.68 4.25
C ALA A 22 10.51 4.11 3.68
N ARG A 23 11.07 5.09 4.39
CA ARG A 23 11.22 6.46 3.88
C ARG A 23 12.11 6.49 2.65
N ALA A 24 13.26 5.82 2.69
CA ALA A 24 14.19 5.76 1.56
C ALA A 24 13.53 5.11 0.33
N ALA A 25 12.93 3.93 0.50
CA ALA A 25 12.24 3.22 -0.59
C ALA A 25 11.14 4.06 -1.25
N MET A 26 10.38 4.84 -0.47
CA MET A 26 9.37 5.74 -1.04
C MET A 26 9.98 6.90 -1.82
N LEU A 27 11.08 7.49 -1.36
CA LEU A 27 11.76 8.56 -2.11
C LEU A 27 12.32 8.03 -3.42
N ASP A 28 12.97 6.86 -3.39
CA ASP A 28 13.50 6.21 -4.58
C ASP A 28 12.38 5.93 -5.61
N ALA A 29 11.22 5.46 -5.14
CA ALA A 29 10.05 5.22 -6.00
C ALA A 29 9.47 6.52 -6.59
N LEU A 30 9.47 7.62 -5.82
CA LEU A 30 9.00 8.93 -6.29
C LEU A 30 9.94 9.53 -7.34
N ASP A 31 11.25 9.38 -7.17
CA ASP A 31 12.25 9.90 -8.09
C ASP A 31 12.30 9.13 -9.42
N GLN A 32 11.89 7.84 -9.43
CA GLN A 32 11.86 7.01 -10.64
C GLN A 32 10.83 7.48 -11.68
N GLY A 33 9.64 7.92 -11.24
CA GLY A 33 8.53 8.28 -12.12
C GLY A 33 7.96 7.13 -12.97
N GLY A 34 7.16 7.48 -13.98
CA GLY A 34 6.52 6.52 -14.88
C GLY A 34 5.14 6.06 -14.44
N ASN A 35 4.27 5.79 -15.41
CA ASN A 35 2.93 5.25 -15.17
C ASN A 35 2.95 3.72 -15.30
N ALA A 36 2.60 2.98 -14.24
CA ALA A 36 2.60 1.51 -14.23
C ALA A 36 1.64 0.84 -15.23
N SER A 37 0.73 1.60 -15.86
CA SER A 37 -0.10 1.11 -16.98
C SER A 37 0.51 1.33 -18.36
N SER A 38 1.59 2.11 -18.46
CA SER A 38 2.31 2.33 -19.71
C SER A 38 3.13 1.12 -20.13
N ILE A 39 3.17 0.85 -21.44
CA ILE A 39 3.92 -0.28 -22.01
C ILE A 39 5.40 0.03 -22.28
N HIS A 40 5.83 1.28 -22.23
CA HIS A 40 7.22 1.69 -22.47
C HIS A 40 8.13 1.36 -21.28
N ALA A 41 9.45 1.57 -21.42
CA ALA A 41 10.45 1.16 -20.45
C ALA A 41 10.14 1.67 -19.02
N ASP A 42 9.88 2.97 -18.87
CA ASP A 42 9.60 3.56 -17.54
C ASP A 42 8.32 3.02 -16.92
N GLY A 43 7.28 2.79 -17.74
CA GLY A 43 6.03 2.19 -17.27
C GLY A 43 6.20 0.75 -16.81
N ARG A 44 7.00 -0.05 -17.53
CA ARG A 44 7.35 -1.41 -17.12
C ARG A 44 8.19 -1.41 -15.84
N ALA A 45 9.11 -0.47 -15.69
CA ALA A 45 9.91 -0.33 -14.47
C ALA A 45 9.04 0.05 -13.25
N ALA A 46 8.09 1.00 -13.41
CA ALA A 46 7.13 1.34 -12.36
C ALA A 46 6.22 0.15 -12.00
N ARG A 47 5.75 -0.60 -13.01
CA ARG A 47 4.97 -1.83 -12.78
C ARG A 47 5.77 -2.88 -12.01
N GLN A 48 7.04 -3.08 -12.35
CA GLN A 48 7.91 -4.03 -11.65
C GLN A 48 8.07 -3.69 -10.18
N LEU A 49 8.19 -2.41 -9.83
CA LEU A 49 8.27 -1.94 -8.45
C LEU A 49 7.01 -2.29 -7.65
N VAL A 50 5.83 -2.03 -8.21
CA VAL A 50 4.54 -2.39 -7.58
C VAL A 50 4.40 -3.91 -7.42
N GLU A 51 4.75 -4.69 -8.45
CA GLU A 51 4.67 -6.15 -8.38
C GLU A 51 5.69 -6.76 -7.41
N GLN A 52 6.83 -6.12 -7.21
CA GLN A 52 7.79 -6.51 -6.17
C GLN A 52 7.22 -6.28 -4.77
N ALA A 53 6.65 -5.10 -4.51
CA ALA A 53 5.97 -4.81 -3.24
C ALA A 53 4.82 -5.80 -2.97
N ARG A 54 4.07 -6.18 -4.02
CA ARG A 54 3.00 -7.18 -3.92
C ARG A 54 3.52 -8.54 -3.44
N ARG A 55 4.64 -9.02 -3.99
CA ARG A 55 5.28 -10.28 -3.58
C ARG A 55 5.80 -10.22 -2.15
N GLU A 56 6.37 -9.10 -1.74
CA GLU A 56 6.89 -8.91 -0.38
C GLU A 56 5.76 -8.93 0.67
N ILE A 57 4.63 -8.26 0.39
CA ILE A 57 3.45 -8.30 1.26
C ILE A 57 2.88 -9.72 1.32
N ALA A 58 2.73 -10.39 0.17
CA ALA A 58 2.25 -11.76 0.11
C ALA A 58 3.12 -12.72 0.93
N ALA A 59 4.45 -12.58 0.87
CA ALA A 59 5.37 -13.37 1.69
C ALA A 59 5.25 -13.07 3.19
N LEU A 60 4.99 -11.81 3.56
CA LEU A 60 4.80 -11.41 4.95
C LEU A 60 3.49 -11.91 5.54
N THR A 61 2.42 -11.98 4.74
CA THR A 61 1.06 -12.35 5.20
C THR A 61 0.69 -13.80 4.92
N GLY A 62 1.44 -14.52 4.08
CA GLY A 62 1.13 -15.88 3.64
C GLY A 62 0.09 -15.97 2.52
N ALA A 63 -0.36 -14.85 1.96
CA ALA A 63 -1.40 -14.81 0.93
C ALA A 63 -0.86 -15.12 -0.49
N ASP A 64 -1.74 -15.50 -1.42
CA ASP A 64 -1.41 -15.53 -2.85
C ASP A 64 -1.16 -14.09 -3.35
N PRO A 65 -0.02 -13.79 -3.99
CA PRO A 65 0.24 -12.47 -4.56
C PRO A 65 -0.89 -11.94 -5.45
N ARG A 66 -1.58 -12.82 -6.20
CA ARG A 66 -2.70 -12.45 -7.07
C ARG A 66 -3.92 -11.91 -6.31
N GLY A 67 -4.05 -12.26 -5.03
CA GLY A 67 -5.12 -11.81 -4.14
C GLY A 67 -4.80 -10.52 -3.38
N ILE A 68 -3.59 -9.97 -3.49
CA ILE A 68 -3.23 -8.71 -2.85
C ILE A 68 -3.78 -7.54 -3.67
N VAL A 69 -4.61 -6.69 -3.05
CA VAL A 69 -5.11 -5.44 -3.62
C VAL A 69 -4.57 -4.27 -2.80
N PHE A 70 -3.92 -3.31 -3.46
CA PHE A 70 -3.45 -2.09 -2.82
C PHE A 70 -4.60 -1.08 -2.72
N THR A 71 -4.79 -0.50 -1.53
CA THR A 71 -5.72 0.60 -1.26
C THR A 71 -4.95 1.77 -0.65
N SER A 72 -5.60 2.93 -0.48
CA SER A 72 -5.02 4.10 0.19
C SER A 72 -4.82 3.92 1.69
N GLY A 73 -5.48 2.93 2.30
CA GLY A 73 -5.35 2.61 3.72
C GLY A 73 -6.39 1.62 4.23
N ALA A 74 -6.32 1.32 5.54
CA ALA A 74 -7.16 0.33 6.18
C ALA A 74 -8.66 0.67 6.14
N SER A 75 -9.03 1.94 6.24
CA SER A 75 -10.44 2.37 6.15
C SER A 75 -11.05 2.04 4.78
N GLU A 76 -10.31 2.29 3.69
CA GLU A 76 -10.76 1.92 2.34
C GLU A 76 -10.79 0.40 2.16
N ALA A 77 -9.77 -0.32 2.67
CA ALA A 77 -9.75 -1.77 2.60
C ALA A 77 -10.94 -2.41 3.33
N ASN A 78 -11.29 -1.91 4.52
CA ASN A 78 -12.46 -2.38 5.28
C ASN A 78 -13.77 -2.06 4.55
N ALA A 79 -13.89 -0.85 3.99
CA ALA A 79 -15.05 -0.49 3.19
C ALA A 79 -15.20 -1.40 1.96
N LEU A 80 -14.11 -1.69 1.27
CA LEU A 80 -14.08 -2.60 0.12
C LEU A 80 -14.49 -4.02 0.51
N ALA A 81 -13.97 -4.54 1.63
CA ALA A 81 -14.29 -5.89 2.10
C ALA A 81 -15.74 -6.04 2.55
N LEU A 82 -16.29 -5.04 3.25
CA LEU A 82 -17.66 -5.07 3.78
C LEU A 82 -18.72 -4.67 2.74
N HIS A 83 -18.32 -3.87 1.75
CA HIS A 83 -19.16 -3.39 0.66
C HIS A 83 -18.44 -3.59 -0.69
N PRO A 84 -18.28 -4.84 -1.15
CA PRO A 84 -17.53 -5.14 -2.37
C PRO A 84 -18.24 -4.68 -3.65
N ALA A 85 -19.51 -4.29 -3.56
CA ALA A 85 -20.26 -3.71 -4.67
C ALA A 85 -20.00 -2.20 -4.75
N LEU A 86 -19.26 -1.78 -5.76
CA LEU A 86 -18.98 -0.38 -6.07
C LEU A 86 -19.76 0.05 -7.31
N GLU A 87 -20.34 1.25 -7.30
CA GLU A 87 -20.92 1.85 -8.50
C GLU A 87 -19.85 2.63 -9.26
N VAL A 88 -19.46 2.13 -10.44
CA VAL A 88 -18.50 2.77 -11.33
C VAL A 88 -19.22 3.18 -12.61
N ARG A 89 -19.40 4.49 -12.83
CA ARG A 89 -20.07 5.06 -14.01
C ARG A 89 -21.46 4.45 -14.27
N GLY A 90 -22.28 4.30 -13.22
CA GLY A 90 -23.63 3.74 -13.32
C GLY A 90 -23.70 2.21 -13.39
N ARG A 91 -22.58 1.51 -13.18
CA ARG A 91 -22.52 0.05 -13.18
C ARG A 91 -22.04 -0.47 -11.83
N TRP A 92 -22.78 -1.42 -11.27
CA TRP A 92 -22.32 -2.17 -10.10
C TRP A 92 -21.20 -3.13 -10.51
N VAL A 93 -20.04 -2.99 -9.87
CA VAL A 93 -18.87 -3.83 -10.04
C VAL A 93 -18.58 -4.50 -8.70
N THR A 94 -18.43 -5.81 -8.68
CA THR A 94 -17.97 -6.54 -7.51
C THR A 94 -16.45 -6.61 -7.50
N CYS A 95 -15.84 -6.15 -6.41
CA CYS A 95 -14.44 -6.44 -6.12
C CYS A 95 -14.37 -7.74 -5.32
N ASP A 96 -14.17 -8.86 -6.00
CA ASP A 96 -13.97 -10.14 -5.33
C ASP A 96 -12.59 -10.14 -4.66
N VAL A 97 -12.56 -10.24 -3.32
CA VAL A 97 -11.74 -11.16 -2.49
C VAL A 97 -11.79 -10.67 -1.03
N LEU A 98 -12.37 -11.50 -0.16
CA LEU A 98 -12.19 -11.46 1.29
C LEU A 98 -11.31 -12.67 1.61
N LEU A 99 -10.11 -12.43 2.18
CA LEU A 99 -9.07 -13.44 2.42
C LEU A 99 -9.63 -14.77 2.96
N ALA A 100 -9.54 -15.82 2.16
CA ALA A 100 -9.61 -17.22 2.59
C ALA A 100 -8.55 -18.01 1.81
N GLY A 101 -7.48 -18.37 2.51
CA GLY A 101 -6.29 -19.05 2.00
C GLY A 101 -5.14 -18.81 2.96
#